data_AF-A0A7C2ATQ8-F1
#
_entry.id   AF-A0A7C2ATQ8-F1
#
_cell.length_a   1.000
_cell.length_b   1.000
_cell.length_c   1.000
_cell.angle_alpha   90.00
_cell.angle_beta   90.00
_cell.angle_gamma   90.00
#
_symmetry.space_group_name_H-M   'P 1'
#
loop_
_entity.id
_entity.type
_entity.pdbx_description
1 polymer ?
#
loop_
_entity_poly.entity_id
_entity_poly.type
_entity_poly.pdbx_seq_one_letter_code
_entity_poly.pdbx_strand_id
1 'polypeptide(L)'
;MLDRKSLYNVGKFKKSIFEVEKQKRLRGFLFKCLPIIVLLISLAILSPCVVSKSTDPIGVWHFDEMKGNALIDSSSNHNNGKIYGATWSNGVVSPALKFDNRNDYVEIPNTNGVYNLVDSWTIMAWVKPFTIGWDARNDPIIWKIARNGLNEDTFYLA
;
A
#
# COMPACT_ATOMS: atom_id res chain seq x y z
N MET A 1 -69.05 -42.97 35.11
CA MET A 1 -67.70 -43.54 35.24
C MET A 1 -67.03 -43.45 33.87
N LEU A 2 -66.03 -42.59 33.68
CA LEU A 2 -65.35 -42.47 32.38
C LEU A 2 -64.47 -43.71 32.16
N ASP A 3 -64.51 -44.30 30.96
CA ASP A 3 -63.73 -45.51 30.66
C ASP A 3 -62.22 -45.19 30.54
N ARG A 4 -61.36 -46.21 30.71
CA ARG A 4 -59.90 -46.03 30.65
C ARG A 4 -59.39 -45.55 29.28
N LYS A 5 -60.09 -45.88 28.19
CA LYS A 5 -59.72 -45.45 26.82
C LYS A 5 -59.97 -43.95 26.63
N SER A 6 -61.05 -43.44 27.20
CA SER A 6 -61.39 -42.02 27.22
C SER A 6 -60.31 -41.21 27.96
N LEU A 7 -59.89 -41.67 29.14
CA LEU A 7 -58.82 -41.01 29.90
C LEU A 7 -57.46 -41.04 29.18
N TYR A 8 -57.13 -42.16 28.52
CA TYR A 8 -55.91 -42.26 27.71
C TYR A 8 -55.91 -41.27 26.53
N ASN A 9 -57.04 -41.15 25.83
CA ASN A 9 -57.17 -40.22 24.71
C ASN A 9 -57.06 -38.75 25.15
N VAL A 10 -57.65 -38.40 26.31
CA VAL A 10 -57.52 -37.06 26.90
C VAL A 10 -56.06 -36.76 27.28
N GLY A 11 -55.35 -37.71 27.89
CA GLY A 11 -53.93 -37.56 28.23
C GLY A 11 -53.03 -37.39 27.00
N LYS A 12 -53.25 -38.19 25.96
CA LYS A 12 -52.54 -38.08 24.68
C LYS A 12 -52.79 -36.73 24.00
N PHE A 13 -54.03 -36.23 24.05
CA PHE A 13 -54.39 -34.94 23.49
C PHE A 13 -53.71 -33.78 24.23
N LYS A 14 -53.71 -33.80 25.56
CA LYS A 14 -52.99 -32.79 26.37
C LYS A 14 -51.48 -32.78 26.09
N LYS A 15 -50.85 -33.94 25.94
CA LYS A 15 -49.43 -34.05 25.58
C LYS A 15 -49.15 -33.48 24.18
N SER A 16 -50.04 -33.76 23.22
CA SER A 16 -49.93 -33.21 21.85
C SER A 16 -50.02 -31.68 21.84
N ILE A 17 -50.98 -31.10 22.57
CA ILE A 17 -51.11 -29.64 22.69
C ILE A 17 -49.86 -29.02 23.32
N PHE A 18 -49.34 -29.61 24.40
CA PHE A 18 -48.14 -29.12 25.07
C PHE A 18 -46.92 -29.10 24.14
N GLU A 19 -46.72 -30.15 23.34
CA GLU A 19 -45.63 -30.18 22.36
C GLU A 19 -45.82 -29.13 21.25
N VAL A 20 -47.06 -28.92 20.79
CA VAL A 20 -47.36 -27.86 19.80
C VAL A 20 -47.09 -26.46 20.37
N GLU A 21 -47.43 -26.20 21.63
CA GLU A 21 -47.14 -24.92 22.30
C GLU A 21 -45.64 -24.71 22.50
N LYS A 22 -44.90 -25.76 22.88
CA LYS A 22 -43.44 -25.73 22.99
C LYS A 22 -42.78 -25.39 21.66
N GLN A 23 -43.24 -26.00 20.55
CA GLN A 23 -42.75 -25.71 19.20
C GLN A 23 -43.06 -24.28 18.75
N LYS A 24 -44.24 -23.75 19.08
CA LYS A 24 -44.61 -22.34 18.82
C LYS A 24 -43.71 -21.37 19.61
N ARG A 25 -43.45 -21.66 20.89
CA ARG A 25 -42.54 -20.87 21.74
C ARG A 25 -41.11 -20.91 21.23
N LEU A 26 -40.62 -22.08 20.82
CA LEU A 26 -39.27 -22.26 20.28
C LEU A 26 -39.09 -21.51 18.95
N ARG A 27 -40.06 -21.62 18.04
CA ARG A 27 -40.08 -20.85 16.78
C ARG A 27 -40.09 -19.35 17.05
N GLY A 28 -40.93 -18.87 17.97
CA GLY A 28 -40.98 -17.46 18.35
C GLY A 28 -39.66 -16.94 18.95
N PHE A 29 -38.93 -17.78 19.68
CA PHE A 29 -37.60 -17.43 20.20
C PHE A 29 -36.56 -17.36 19.07
N LEU A 30 -36.55 -18.33 18.16
CA LEU A 30 -35.66 -18.34 17.00
C LEU A 30 -35.86 -17.12 16.10
N PHE A 31 -37.10 -16.73 15.81
CA PHE A 31 -37.40 -15.53 15.01
C PHE A 31 -37.00 -14.22 15.69
N LYS A 32 -36.91 -14.18 17.04
CA LYS A 32 -36.48 -13.00 17.79
C LYS A 32 -34.96 -12.92 17.94
N CYS A 33 -34.27 -14.05 18.06
CA CYS A 33 -32.82 -14.09 18.20
C CYS A 33 -32.08 -13.99 16.87
N LEU A 34 -32.66 -14.47 15.76
CA LEU A 34 -32.05 -14.43 14.44
C LEU A 34 -31.60 -13.02 13.98
N PRO A 35 -32.40 -11.94 14.10
CA PRO A 35 -31.94 -10.60 13.71
C PRO A 35 -30.83 -10.06 14.62
N ILE A 36 -30.84 -10.41 15.91
CA ILE A 36 -29.78 -10.02 16.86
C ILE A 36 -28.46 -10.72 16.50
N ILE A 37 -28.52 -12.01 16.17
CA ILE A 37 -27.36 -12.79 15.75
C ILE A 37 -26.80 -12.26 14.42
N VAL A 38 -27.67 -11.93 13.46
CA VAL A 38 -27.25 -11.32 12.18
C VAL A 38 -26.63 -9.94 12.38
N LEU A 39 -27.17 -9.11 13.29
CA LEU A 39 -26.60 -7.80 13.62
C LEU A 39 -25.21 -7.92 14.27
N LEU A 40 -25.03 -8.89 15.18
CA LEU A 40 -23.74 -9.15 15.82
C LEU A 40 -22.69 -9.67 14.84
N ILE A 41 -23.09 -10.51 13.87
CA ILE A 41 -22.21 -10.98 12.79
C ILE A 41 -21.84 -9.82 11.85
N SER A 42 -22.80 -8.97 11.47
CA SER A 42 -22.55 -7.78 10.66
C SER A 42 -21.55 -6.82 11.32
N LEU A 43 -21.66 -6.63 12.64
CA LEU A 43 -20.75 -5.77 13.41
C LEU A 43 -19.33 -6.35 13.51
N ALA A 44 -19.18 -7.69 13.54
CA ALA A 44 -17.87 -8.36 13.58
C ALA A 44 -17.12 -8.29 12.24
N ILE A 45 -17.85 -8.23 11.11
CA ILE A 45 -17.26 -8.10 9.76
C ILE A 45 -16.80 -6.66 9.49
N LEU A 46 -17.25 -5.69 10.30
CA LEU A 46 -16.85 -4.28 10.24
C LEU A 46 -15.55 -3.99 11.00
N SER A 47 -14.65 -4.96 11.12
CA SER A 47 -13.31 -4.70 11.63
C SER A 47 -12.58 -3.79 10.64
N PRO A 48 -12.09 -2.60 11.03
CA PRO A 48 -11.21 -1.86 10.16
C PRO A 48 -9.93 -2.69 10.02
N CYS A 49 -9.67 -3.17 8.80
CA CYS A 49 -8.31 -3.53 8.43
C CYS A 49 -7.47 -2.28 8.69
N VAL A 50 -6.59 -2.34 9.69
CA VAL A 50 -5.59 -1.30 9.87
C VAL A 50 -4.62 -1.47 8.71
N VAL A 51 -4.89 -0.77 7.60
CA VAL A 51 -3.90 -0.58 6.54
C VAL A 51 -2.77 0.22 7.18
N SER A 52 -1.70 -0.47 7.57
CA SER A 52 -0.47 0.20 7.95
C SER A 52 -0.04 1.05 6.76
N LYS A 53 0.03 2.37 6.94
CA LYS A 53 0.63 3.27 5.97
C LYS A 53 2.10 2.90 5.86
N SER A 54 2.43 2.01 4.92
CA SER A 54 3.73 2.00 4.29
C SER A 54 3.99 3.44 3.85
N THR A 55 5.03 4.07 4.35
CA THR A 55 5.55 5.29 3.74
C THR A 55 6.17 4.87 2.41
N ASP A 56 5.31 4.71 1.41
CA ASP A 56 5.74 4.45 0.04
C ASP A 56 6.72 5.55 -0.36
N PRO A 57 7.85 5.20 -1.01
CA PRO A 57 8.76 6.20 -1.53
C PRO A 57 8.02 7.16 -2.47
N ILE A 58 8.43 8.43 -2.45
CA ILE A 58 7.87 9.46 -3.33
C ILE A 58 8.09 9.13 -4.81
N GLY A 59 9.16 8.41 -5.14
CA GLY A 59 9.42 7.90 -6.48
C GLY A 59 10.40 6.74 -6.46
N VAL A 60 10.23 5.80 -7.39
CA VAL A 60 11.07 4.62 -7.60
C VAL A 60 11.25 4.40 -9.10
N TRP A 61 12.47 4.53 -9.59
CA TRP A 61 12.78 4.33 -11.01
C TRP A 61 13.74 3.15 -11.18
N HIS A 62 13.23 2.04 -11.74
CA HIS A 62 13.99 0.80 -11.92
C HIS A 62 14.77 0.73 -13.23
N PHE A 63 14.50 1.63 -14.19
CA PHE A 63 15.16 1.68 -15.50
C PHE A 63 14.91 0.41 -16.36
N ASP A 64 13.72 -0.19 -16.27
CA ASP A 64 13.38 -1.42 -17.00
C ASP A 64 12.90 -1.17 -18.45
N GLU A 65 12.76 0.09 -18.88
CA GLU A 65 12.23 0.45 -20.21
C GLU A 65 13.22 0.13 -21.34
N MET A 66 14.53 0.14 -21.05
CA MET A 66 15.64 -0.20 -21.95
C MET A 66 15.75 0.61 -23.25
N LYS A 67 14.82 1.52 -23.53
CA LYS A 67 14.77 2.34 -24.75
C LYS A 67 13.90 3.57 -24.56
N GLY A 68 14.06 4.52 -25.47
CA GLY A 68 13.29 5.77 -25.46
C GLY A 68 13.80 6.75 -24.40
N ASN A 69 13.01 7.78 -24.15
CA ASN A 69 13.35 8.91 -23.28
C ASN A 69 12.37 9.09 -22.12
N ALA A 70 11.43 8.17 -21.91
CA ALA A 70 10.55 8.17 -20.76
C ALA A 70 11.15 7.29 -19.66
N LEU A 71 11.01 7.71 -18.41
CA LEU A 71 11.39 6.93 -17.23
C LEU A 71 10.15 6.75 -16.36
N ILE A 72 9.73 5.51 -16.11
CA ILE A 72 8.48 5.24 -15.41
C ILE A 72 8.73 5.09 -13.91
N ASP A 73 7.95 5.82 -13.13
CA ASP A 73 7.91 5.68 -11.68
C ASP A 73 7.06 4.46 -11.31
N SER A 74 7.67 3.52 -10.60
CA SER A 74 7.05 2.29 -10.10
C SER A 74 6.37 2.48 -8.74
N SER A 75 6.49 3.67 -8.13
CA SER A 75 5.76 4.03 -6.92
C SER A 75 4.28 4.28 -7.20
N SER A 76 3.48 4.40 -6.13
CA SER A 76 2.07 4.78 -6.22
C SER A 76 1.84 6.24 -6.67
N ASN A 77 2.90 7.06 -6.77
CA ASN A 77 2.83 8.49 -7.05
C ASN A 77 2.92 8.85 -8.55
N HIS A 78 3.34 7.92 -9.42
CA HIS A 78 3.41 8.13 -10.86
C HIS A 78 4.25 9.35 -11.29
N ASN A 79 5.32 9.65 -10.56
CA ASN A 79 6.24 10.74 -10.84
C ASN A 79 7.20 10.37 -11.98
N ASN A 80 6.64 10.16 -13.17
CA ASN A 80 7.41 9.78 -14.35
C ASN A 80 8.43 10.85 -14.73
N GLY A 81 9.59 10.40 -15.18
CA GLY A 81 10.70 11.22 -15.62
C GLY A 81 10.87 11.28 -17.13
N LYS A 82 11.73 12.20 -17.56
CA LYS A 82 12.20 12.28 -18.93
C LYS A 82 13.72 12.35 -18.98
N ILE A 83 14.30 11.58 -19.90
CA ILE A 83 15.73 11.44 -20.11
C ILE A 83 16.17 12.43 -21.20
N TYR A 84 17.24 13.16 -20.92
CA TYR A 84 17.89 14.08 -21.86
C TYR A 84 19.36 13.70 -21.99
N GLY A 85 19.81 13.45 -23.23
CA GLY A 85 21.21 13.17 -23.57
C GLY A 85 21.73 11.77 -23.16
N ALA A 86 21.36 11.30 -21.97
CA ALA A 86 21.82 10.02 -21.44
C ALA A 86 21.37 8.82 -22.30
N THR A 87 22.21 7.78 -22.30
CA THR A 87 21.99 6.56 -23.09
C THR A 87 21.81 5.33 -22.22
N TRP A 88 21.04 4.35 -22.70
CA TRP A 88 20.83 3.09 -22.01
C TRP A 88 22.09 2.22 -22.01
N SER A 89 22.34 1.55 -20.88
CA SER A 89 23.47 0.64 -20.68
C SER A 89 23.09 -0.51 -19.75
N ASN A 90 23.96 -1.50 -19.61
CA ASN A 90 23.75 -2.61 -18.69
C ASN A 90 24.17 -2.16 -17.27
N GLY A 91 23.25 -2.22 -16.32
CA GLY A 91 23.52 -1.98 -14.90
C GLY A 91 23.84 -3.28 -14.14
N VAL A 92 23.80 -3.19 -12.80
CA VAL A 92 24.13 -4.32 -11.90
C VAL A 92 22.94 -5.26 -11.72
N VAL A 93 21.74 -4.71 -11.51
CA VAL A 93 20.50 -5.47 -11.24
C VAL A 93 19.51 -5.30 -12.39
N SER A 94 19.27 -4.05 -12.77
CA SER A 94 18.46 -3.63 -13.92
C SER A 94 19.34 -2.87 -14.93
N PRO A 95 18.82 -2.56 -16.14
CA PRO A 95 19.47 -1.60 -17.03
C PRO A 95 19.75 -0.27 -16.30
N ALA A 96 20.65 0.53 -16.85
CA ALA A 96 21.07 1.79 -16.25
C ALA A 96 21.21 2.87 -17.32
N LEU A 97 21.30 4.12 -16.87
CA LEU A 97 21.66 5.24 -17.73
C LEU A 97 23.16 5.54 -17.63
N LYS A 98 23.77 5.75 -18.79
CA LYS A 98 25.13 6.23 -18.94
C LYS A 98 25.10 7.71 -19.32
N PHE A 99 25.79 8.51 -18.52
CA PHE A 99 25.95 9.95 -18.69
C PHE A 99 27.35 10.23 -19.27
N ASP A 100 27.44 11.11 -20.27
CA ASP A 100 28.66 11.40 -21.04
C ASP A 100 29.40 12.70 -20.63
N ASN A 101 28.94 13.33 -19.55
CA ASN A 101 29.42 14.59 -18.98
C ASN A 101 29.25 15.84 -19.88
N ARG A 102 28.36 15.83 -20.88
CA ARG A 102 28.08 17.04 -21.69
C ARG A 102 26.82 17.77 -21.28
N ASN A 103 25.68 17.13 -21.39
CA ASN A 103 24.36 17.74 -21.18
C ASN A 103 23.30 16.71 -20.78
N ASP A 104 23.75 15.70 -20.04
CA ASP A 104 22.94 14.54 -19.71
C ASP A 104 22.27 14.69 -18.35
N TYR A 105 20.96 14.52 -18.29
CA TYR A 105 20.21 14.52 -17.04
C TYR A 105 18.87 13.81 -17.19
N VAL A 106 18.28 13.43 -16.05
CA VAL A 106 16.89 13.01 -15.96
C VAL A 106 16.11 14.12 -15.26
N GLU A 107 15.02 14.55 -15.86
CA GLU A 107 14.10 15.51 -15.28
C GLU A 107 12.91 14.78 -14.69
N ILE A 108 12.68 14.95 -13.39
CA ILE A 108 11.41 14.60 -12.76
C ILE A 108 10.71 15.92 -12.41
N PRO A 109 9.55 16.24 -13.03
CA PRO A 109 8.86 17.49 -12.76
C PRO A 109 8.33 17.51 -11.32
N ASN A 110 8.51 18.65 -10.64
CA ASN A 110 7.90 18.89 -9.33
C ASN A 110 6.42 19.22 -9.47
N THR A 111 5.62 18.18 -9.71
CA THR A 111 4.17 18.28 -9.80
C THR A 111 3.58 18.38 -8.40
N ASN A 112 2.67 19.33 -8.17
CA ASN A 112 1.97 19.53 -6.90
C ASN A 112 2.88 19.75 -5.67
N GLY A 113 4.14 20.15 -5.88
CA GLY A 113 5.07 20.40 -4.78
C GLY A 113 5.58 19.16 -4.06
N VAL A 114 5.44 17.97 -4.66
CA VAL A 114 5.87 16.69 -4.10
C VAL A 114 7.37 16.66 -3.73
N TYR A 115 8.19 17.44 -4.44
CA TYR A 115 9.62 17.60 -4.16
C TYR A 115 9.96 18.89 -3.40
N ASN A 116 8.98 19.50 -2.73
CA ASN A 116 9.24 20.53 -1.73
C ASN A 116 9.69 19.84 -0.44
N LEU A 117 10.94 19.37 -0.44
CA LEU A 117 11.55 18.59 0.65
C LEU A 117 11.76 19.46 1.91
N VAL A 118 10.66 19.73 2.63
CA VAL A 118 10.63 20.57 3.85
C VAL A 118 11.03 19.81 5.11
N ASP A 119 10.84 18.49 5.12
CA ASP A 119 11.20 17.59 6.20
C ASP A 119 12.41 16.72 5.82
N SER A 120 12.83 15.83 6.72
CA SER A 120 13.88 14.84 6.43
C SER A 120 13.51 13.94 5.26
N TRP A 121 14.48 13.66 4.40
CA TRP A 121 14.30 12.86 3.19
C TRP A 121 15.47 11.89 3.00
N THR A 122 15.26 10.87 2.17
CA THR A 122 16.26 9.87 1.83
C THR A 122 16.25 9.64 0.33
N ILE A 123 17.43 9.60 -0.28
CA ILE A 123 17.64 9.20 -1.67
C ILE A 123 18.60 8.02 -1.66
N MET A 124 18.30 7.00 -2.48
CA MET A 124 19.15 5.83 -2.66
C MET A 124 19.29 5.55 -4.15
N ALA A 125 20.50 5.25 -4.60
CA ALA A 125 20.78 4.94 -6.00
C ALA A 125 22.01 4.03 -6.13
N TRP A 126 22.02 3.20 -7.17
CA TRP A 126 23.23 2.50 -7.61
C TRP A 126 24.00 3.38 -8.60
N VAL A 127 25.25 3.70 -8.28
CA VAL A 127 26.08 4.55 -9.13
C VAL A 127 27.42 3.89 -9.42
N LYS A 128 27.84 3.93 -10.69
CA LYS A 128 29.17 3.50 -11.12
C LYS A 128 29.96 4.70 -11.68
N PRO A 129 30.90 5.28 -10.91
CA PRO A 129 31.74 6.37 -11.39
C PRO A 129 32.63 5.92 -12.56
N PHE A 130 32.74 6.74 -13.61
CA PHE A 130 33.48 6.39 -14.83
C PHE A 130 34.97 6.76 -14.78
N THR A 131 35.35 7.74 -13.96
CA THR A 131 36.72 8.28 -13.95
C THR A 131 37.30 8.28 -12.54
N ILE A 132 38.43 7.59 -12.40
CA ILE A 132 39.38 7.79 -11.30
C ILE A 132 40.27 8.94 -11.75
N GLY A 133 39.96 10.18 -11.35
CA GLY A 133 40.70 11.34 -11.79
C GLY A 133 40.19 12.59 -11.11
N TRP A 134 41.11 13.41 -10.63
CA TRP A 134 40.84 14.68 -9.97
C TRP A 134 40.17 15.63 -10.96
N ASP A 135 38.85 15.73 -10.92
CA ASP A 135 38.21 16.96 -11.33
C ASP A 135 38.62 18.03 -10.31
N ALA A 136 39.24 19.12 -10.79
CA ALA A 136 39.61 20.27 -9.97
C ALA A 136 38.42 20.90 -9.22
N ARG A 137 37.19 20.44 -9.47
CA ARG A 137 35.95 20.88 -8.85
C ARG A 137 35.47 20.06 -7.65
N ASN A 138 36.10 18.93 -7.29
CA ASN A 138 35.61 18.07 -6.19
C ASN A 138 34.10 17.75 -6.31
N ASP A 139 33.61 17.51 -7.54
CA ASP A 139 32.18 17.32 -7.78
C ASP A 139 31.71 16.00 -7.14
N PRO A 140 30.91 16.04 -6.06
CA PRO A 140 30.41 14.85 -5.40
C PRO A 140 29.39 14.16 -6.30
N ILE A 141 29.33 12.83 -6.20
CA ILE A 141 28.33 11.99 -6.90
C ILE A 141 26.90 12.49 -6.63
N ILE A 142 26.66 13.03 -5.43
CA ILE A 142 25.41 13.69 -5.04
C ILE A 142 25.74 15.10 -4.53
N TRP A 143 25.19 16.13 -5.19
CA TRP A 143 25.30 17.54 -4.76
C TRP A 143 23.90 18.14 -4.56
N LYS A 144 23.66 18.86 -3.46
CA LYS A 144 22.49 19.76 -3.27
C LYS A 144 22.86 21.24 -3.43
N ILE A 145 22.37 21.93 -4.45
CA ILE A 145 22.64 23.36 -4.64
C ILE A 145 21.57 24.17 -3.88
N ALA A 146 21.95 24.80 -2.77
CA ALA A 146 21.15 25.86 -2.18
C ALA A 146 21.48 27.17 -2.89
N ARG A 147 20.47 27.90 -3.37
CA ARG A 147 20.67 29.16 -4.11
C ARG A 147 21.34 30.29 -3.29
N ASN A 148 21.67 30.08 -2.01
CA ASN A 148 22.12 31.11 -1.07
C ASN A 148 23.44 30.78 -0.30
N GLY A 149 24.25 29.83 -0.77
CA GLY A 149 25.69 29.79 -0.41
C GLY A 149 26.09 29.34 1.00
N LEU A 150 25.18 28.80 1.82
CA LEU A 150 25.55 28.11 3.07
C LEU A 150 25.00 26.68 3.00
N ASN A 151 25.89 25.72 2.78
CA ASN A 151 25.63 24.28 2.82
C ASN A 151 26.71 23.65 3.71
N GLU A 152 26.42 23.45 5.00
CA GLU A 152 27.30 22.73 5.93
C GLU A 152 26.98 21.23 6.01
N ASP A 153 26.06 20.73 5.19
CA ASP A 153 25.59 19.34 5.27
C ASP A 153 26.52 18.42 4.48
N THR A 154 27.38 17.71 5.22
CA THR A 154 28.20 16.61 4.70
C THR A 154 27.37 15.33 4.69
N PHE A 155 27.13 14.76 3.52
CA PHE A 155 26.45 13.46 3.40
C PHE A 155 27.48 12.33 3.30
N TYR A 156 27.34 11.32 4.16
CA TYR A 156 28.07 10.07 4.04
C TYR A 156 27.19 9.08 3.28
N LEU A 157 27.72 8.54 2.19
CA LEU A 157 27.16 7.35 1.54
C LEU A 157 27.75 6.13 2.25
N ALA A 158 26.88 5.28 2.79
CA ALA A 158 27.25 3.94 3.24
C ALA A 158 27.05 2.94 2.11
#